data_AF-A0A820WXL8-F1
#
_entry.id   AF-A0A820WXL8-F1
#
_cell.length_a   1.000
_cell.length_b   1.000
_cell.length_c   1.000
_cell.angle_alpha   90.00
_cell.angle_beta   90.00
_cell.angle_gamma   90.00
#
_symmetry.space_group_name_H-M   'P 1'
#
loop_
_entity.id
_entity.type
_entity.pdbx_description
1 polymer ?
#
loop_
_entity_poly.entity_id
_entity_poly.type
_entity_poly.pdbx_seq_one_letter_code
_entity_poly.pdbx_strand_id
1 'polypeptide(L)'
;LFVKGDREQFNQCQTQLETLYDNGCNRTHLNEFLIYRLLYSLLLNDYKKTNRILIDIDTVKIAAAANGKSKSKDIEHIDLALELCTAIRRKNYIHFFIIYRSLPQLASCLVNLFIDIYRKQVLKALVWGFAPSFPIEAITQMLAYESNEICQKHLSSLGITLIDESLSGVSIDCRATRAIFEKK
;
A
#
# COMPACT_ATOMS: atom_id res chain seq x y z
N LEU A 1 -10.83 -3.91 -9.74
CA LEU A 1 -11.44 -2.71 -9.09
C LEU A 1 -12.52 -3.21 -8.14
N PHE A 2 -12.26 -3.21 -6.83
CA PHE A 2 -13.33 -3.42 -5.84
C PHE A 2 -14.39 -2.33 -6.09
N VAL A 3 -15.57 -2.76 -6.52
CA VAL A 3 -16.70 -1.89 -6.78
C VAL A 3 -17.21 -1.36 -5.44
N LYS A 4 -17.94 -0.23 -5.43
CA LYS A 4 -18.50 0.36 -4.21
C LYS A 4 -19.28 -0.67 -3.35
N GLY A 5 -19.97 -1.62 -4.00
CA GLY A 5 -20.65 -2.74 -3.34
C GLY A 5 -19.69 -3.71 -2.62
N ASP A 6 -18.51 -3.98 -3.17
CA ASP A 6 -17.51 -4.85 -2.54
C ASP A 6 -16.92 -4.22 -1.27
N ARG A 7 -16.82 -2.88 -1.22
CA ARG A 7 -16.35 -2.15 -0.03
C ARG A 7 -17.36 -2.22 1.11
N GLU A 8 -18.65 -2.04 0.80
CA GLU A 8 -19.72 -2.13 1.80
C GLU A 8 -19.87 -3.55 2.34
N GLN A 9 -19.83 -4.56 1.47
CA GLN A 9 -19.82 -5.97 1.87
C GLN A 9 -18.59 -6.32 2.70
N PHE A 10 -17.39 -5.89 2.30
CA PHE A 10 -16.17 -6.11 3.08
C PHE A 10 -16.28 -5.49 4.48
N ASN A 11 -16.78 -4.26 4.58
CA ASN A 11 -16.96 -3.58 5.87
C ASN A 11 -18.00 -4.30 6.75
N GLN A 12 -19.10 -4.79 6.16
CA GLN A 12 -20.10 -5.58 6.87
C GLN A 12 -19.52 -6.90 7.40
N CYS A 13 -18.76 -7.62 6.57
CA CYS A 13 -18.05 -8.83 6.98
C CYS A 13 -17.06 -8.54 8.12
N GLN A 14 -16.36 -7.41 8.07
CA GLN A 14 -15.45 -7.00 9.15
C GLN A 14 -16.18 -6.78 10.49
N THR A 15 -17.33 -6.10 10.48
CA THR A 15 -18.12 -5.87 11.71
C THR A 15 -18.66 -7.18 12.29
N GLN A 16 -19.07 -8.12 11.44
CA GLN A 16 -19.53 -9.44 11.88
C GLN A 16 -18.38 -10.25 12.52
N LEU A 17 -17.20 -10.25 11.91
CA LEU A 17 -16.03 -10.93 12.46
C LEU A 17 -15.58 -10.33 13.79
N GLU A 18 -15.65 -9.00 13.94
CA GLU A 18 -15.36 -8.32 15.21
C GLU A 18 -16.29 -8.83 16.32
N THR A 19 -17.59 -8.86 16.04
CA THR A 19 -18.60 -9.37 16.98
C THR A 19 -18.36 -10.84 17.34
N LEU A 20 -17.99 -11.68 16.37
CA LEU A 20 -17.69 -13.10 16.62
C LEU A 20 -16.45 -13.27 17.51
N TYR A 21 -15.39 -12.49 17.28
CA TYR A 21 -14.19 -12.57 18.10
C TYR A 21 -14.40 -12.06 19.52
N ASP A 22 -15.23 -11.03 19.70
CA ASP A 22 -15.61 -10.52 21.02
C ASP A 22 -16.44 -11.55 21.81
N ASN A 23 -17.26 -12.35 21.13
CA ASN A 23 -18.06 -13.42 21.73
C ASN A 23 -17.28 -14.73 21.99
N GLY A 24 -15.94 -14.72 21.87
CA GLY A 24 -15.10 -15.86 22.24
C GLY A 24 -15.03 -16.99 21.20
N CYS A 25 -15.43 -16.74 19.94
CA CYS A 25 -15.24 -17.71 18.88
C CYS A 25 -13.75 -17.99 18.59
N ASN A 26 -13.46 -19.12 17.93
CA ASN A 26 -12.10 -19.57 17.63
C ASN A 26 -11.29 -18.47 16.90
N ARG A 27 -10.19 -18.02 17.54
CA ARG A 27 -9.33 -16.92 17.09
C ARG A 27 -8.16 -17.34 16.18
N THR A 28 -8.31 -18.44 15.45
CA THR A 28 -7.24 -19.01 14.60
C THR A 28 -6.69 -17.98 13.59
N HIS A 29 -7.53 -17.14 13.00
CA HIS A 29 -7.14 -16.16 11.96
C HIS A 29 -7.13 -14.70 12.47
N LEU A 30 -6.95 -14.50 13.78
CA LEU A 30 -6.99 -13.17 14.40
C LEU A 30 -5.93 -12.23 13.82
N ASN A 31 -4.71 -12.71 13.60
CA ASN A 31 -3.59 -11.90 13.13
C ASN A 31 -3.87 -11.33 11.73
N GLU A 32 -4.33 -12.19 10.83
CA GLU A 32 -4.75 -11.83 9.49
C GLU A 32 -5.92 -10.84 9.50
N PHE A 33 -6.91 -11.08 10.36
CA PHE A 33 -8.03 -10.17 10.55
C PHE A 33 -7.59 -8.77 11.00
N LEU A 34 -6.67 -8.68 11.96
CA LEU A 34 -6.13 -7.40 12.43
C LEU A 34 -5.37 -6.65 11.34
N ILE A 35 -4.56 -7.34 10.53
CA ILE A 35 -3.87 -6.74 9.37
C ILE A 35 -4.89 -6.13 8.40
N TYR A 36 -5.96 -6.85 8.08
CA TYR A 36 -6.98 -6.34 7.16
C TYR A 36 -7.73 -5.15 7.71
N ARG A 37 -8.11 -5.19 8.98
CA ARG A 37 -8.73 -4.03 9.66
C ARG A 37 -7.82 -2.81 9.60
N LEU A 38 -6.53 -2.99 9.85
CA LEU A 38 -5.54 -1.92 9.84
C LEU A 38 -5.37 -1.31 8.44
N LEU A 39 -5.17 -2.14 7.42
CA LEU A 39 -5.00 -1.66 6.04
C LEU A 39 -6.27 -0.99 5.51
N TYR A 40 -7.45 -1.51 5.87
CA TYR A 40 -8.72 -0.90 5.48
C TYR A 40 -9.00 0.41 6.24
N SER A 41 -8.65 0.51 7.52
CA SER A 41 -8.79 1.78 8.26
C SER A 41 -7.85 2.85 7.70
N LEU A 42 -6.66 2.48 7.22
CA LEU A 42 -5.77 3.37 6.48
C LEU A 42 -6.40 3.85 5.17
N LEU A 43 -7.00 2.94 4.38
CA LEU A 43 -7.70 3.29 3.14
C LEU A 43 -8.78 4.36 3.36
N LEU A 44 -9.50 4.25 4.48
CA LEU A 44 -10.56 5.19 4.85
C LEU A 44 -10.04 6.47 5.55
N ASN A 45 -8.73 6.57 5.83
CA ASN A 45 -8.12 7.60 6.66
C ASN A 45 -8.79 7.73 8.05
N ASP A 46 -9.28 6.62 8.61
CA ASP A 46 -9.89 6.58 9.93
C ASP A 46 -8.81 6.37 11.00
N TYR A 47 -8.18 7.47 11.42
CA TYR A 47 -7.12 7.44 12.42
C TYR A 47 -7.60 6.97 13.79
N LYS A 48 -8.89 7.20 14.13
CA LYS A 48 -9.45 6.75 15.41
C LYS A 48 -9.56 5.23 15.43
N LYS A 49 -10.11 4.63 14.38
CA LYS A 49 -10.19 3.16 14.22
C LYS A 49 -8.80 2.55 14.14
N THR A 50 -7.89 3.18 13.39
CA THR A 50 -6.48 2.75 13.29
C THR A 50 -5.82 2.66 14.67
N ASN A 51 -5.94 3.69 15.50
CA ASN A 51 -5.33 3.69 16.83
C ASN A 51 -5.90 2.60 17.76
N ARG A 52 -7.20 2.27 17.65
CA ARG A 52 -7.78 1.15 18.41
C ARG A 52 -7.19 -0.19 17.97
N ILE A 53 -7.09 -0.42 16.67
CA ILE A 53 -6.51 -1.66 16.13
C ILE A 53 -5.04 -1.82 16.53
N LEU A 54 -4.28 -0.72 16.65
CA LEU A 54 -2.89 -0.77 17.12
C LEU A 54 -2.79 -1.30 18.56
N ILE A 55 -3.74 -0.96 19.44
CA ILE A 55 -3.80 -1.48 20.82
C ILE A 55 -4.09 -2.99 20.82
N ASP A 56 -5.00 -3.45 19.96
CA ASP A 56 -5.31 -4.88 19.80
C ASP A 56 -4.07 -5.65 19.31
N ILE A 57 -3.34 -5.08 18.34
CA ILE A 57 -2.10 -5.64 17.81
C ILE A 57 -1.02 -5.73 18.91
N ASP A 58 -0.82 -4.69 19.70
CA ASP A 58 0.15 -4.71 20.80
C ASP A 58 -0.16 -5.84 21.79
N THR A 59 -1.44 -6.02 22.12
CA THR A 59 -1.90 -7.11 23.00
C THR A 59 -1.55 -8.48 22.42
N VAL A 60 -1.82 -8.70 21.13
CA VAL A 60 -1.47 -9.95 20.43
C VAL A 60 0.05 -10.17 20.40
N LYS A 61 0.84 -9.14 20.14
CA LYS A 61 2.31 -9.24 20.10
C LYS A 61 2.90 -9.55 21.48
N ILE A 62 2.40 -8.93 22.54
CA ILE A 62 2.79 -9.22 23.92
C ILE A 62 2.48 -10.69 24.26
N ALA A 63 1.27 -11.15 23.93
CA ALA A 63 0.89 -12.55 24.15
C ALA A 63 1.76 -13.53 23.33
N ALA A 64 2.07 -13.21 22.08
CA ALA A 64 2.97 -14.02 21.26
C ALA A 64 4.38 -14.08 21.87
N ALA A 65 4.89 -12.97 22.41
CA ALA A 65 6.18 -12.92 23.06
C ALA A 65 6.24 -13.76 24.34
N ALA A 66 5.21 -13.66 25.20
CA ALA A 66 5.11 -14.47 26.40
C ALA A 66 5.10 -15.99 26.10
N ASN A 67 4.58 -16.37 24.93
CA ASN A 67 4.50 -17.76 24.47
C ASN A 67 5.68 -18.21 23.57
N GLY A 68 6.74 -17.39 23.45
CA GLY A 68 7.91 -17.72 22.61
C GLY A 68 7.64 -17.71 21.10
N LYS A 69 6.54 -17.10 20.65
CA LYS A 69 6.08 -17.03 19.26
C LYS A 69 6.34 -15.68 18.58
N SER A 70 7.21 -14.82 19.14
CA SER A 70 7.52 -13.50 18.57
C SER A 70 8.04 -13.54 17.13
N LYS A 71 8.66 -14.66 16.71
CA LYS A 71 9.21 -14.86 15.36
C LYS A 71 8.33 -15.73 14.47
N SER A 72 7.06 -15.92 14.84
CA SER A 72 6.12 -16.64 13.98
C SER A 72 5.79 -15.80 12.74
N LYS A 73 5.48 -16.48 11.63
CA LYS A 73 5.10 -15.82 10.36
C LYS A 73 3.95 -14.84 10.53
N ASP A 74 2.99 -15.14 11.41
CA ASP A 74 1.87 -14.25 11.64
C ASP A 74 2.30 -12.91 12.26
N ILE A 75 3.26 -12.94 13.20
CA ILE A 75 3.80 -11.71 13.78
C ILE A 75 4.65 -10.96 12.77
N GLU A 76 5.42 -11.66 11.94
CA GLU A 76 6.16 -11.06 10.82
C GLU A 76 5.21 -10.32 9.85
N HIS A 77 4.07 -10.92 9.49
CA HIS A 77 3.07 -10.27 8.65
C HIS A 77 2.45 -9.04 9.32
N ILE A 78 2.20 -9.09 10.64
CA ILE A 78 1.75 -7.93 11.41
C ILE A 78 2.81 -6.82 11.36
N ASP A 79 4.08 -7.18 11.55
CA ASP A 79 5.19 -6.23 11.54
C ASP A 79 5.33 -5.53 10.19
N LEU A 80 5.22 -6.27 9.07
CA LEU A 80 5.17 -5.69 7.73
C LEU A 80 4.00 -4.70 7.57
N ALA A 81 2.81 -5.03 8.07
CA ALA A 81 1.66 -4.13 8.00
C ALA A 81 1.87 -2.84 8.84
N LEU A 82 2.45 -2.96 10.03
CA LEU A 82 2.82 -1.81 10.88
C LEU A 82 3.90 -0.94 10.23
N GLU A 83 4.87 -1.56 9.58
CA GLU A 83 5.94 -0.88 8.86
C GLU A 83 5.39 -0.10 7.65
N LEU A 84 4.47 -0.71 6.90
CA LEU A 84 3.72 -0.04 5.84
C LEU A 84 2.97 1.20 6.36
N CYS A 85 2.27 1.06 7.49
CA CYS A 85 1.58 2.18 8.15
C CYS A 85 2.56 3.31 8.49
N THR A 86 3.73 2.96 9.01
CA THR A 86 4.78 3.90 9.40
C THR A 86 5.35 4.61 8.18
N ALA A 87 5.60 3.88 7.09
CA ALA A 87 6.07 4.44 5.83
C ALA A 87 5.09 5.49 5.27
N ILE A 88 3.78 5.19 5.28
CA ILE A 88 2.72 6.13 4.89
C ILE A 88 2.75 7.37 5.77
N ARG A 89 2.76 7.21 7.10
CA ARG A 89 2.74 8.33 8.06
C ARG A 89 3.95 9.25 7.90
N ARG A 90 5.12 8.68 7.63
CA ARG A 90 6.37 9.41 7.38
C ARG A 90 6.50 9.94 5.95
N LYS A 91 5.53 9.67 5.07
CA LYS A 91 5.59 9.95 3.62
C LYS A 91 6.82 9.35 2.94
N ASN A 92 7.38 8.27 3.51
CA ASN A 92 8.49 7.52 2.91
C ASN A 92 7.89 6.49 1.95
N TYR A 93 7.47 6.95 0.78
CA TYR A 93 6.76 6.12 -0.17
C TYR A 93 7.65 5.11 -0.91
N ILE A 94 8.97 5.35 -0.99
CA ILE A 94 9.90 4.35 -1.52
C ILE A 94 9.95 3.14 -0.59
N HIS A 95 10.08 3.39 0.72
CA HIS A 95 10.01 2.32 1.72
C HIS A 95 8.64 1.61 1.70
N PHE A 96 7.55 2.35 1.54
CA PHE A 96 6.22 1.77 1.34
C PHE A 96 6.19 0.75 0.19
N PHE A 97 6.78 1.05 -0.97
CA PHE A 97 6.80 0.12 -2.11
C PHE A 97 7.72 -1.08 -1.88
N ILE A 98 8.80 -0.93 -1.11
CA ILE A 98 9.64 -2.06 -0.68
C ILE A 98 8.81 -3.02 0.17
N ILE A 99 8.13 -2.50 1.21
CA ILE A 99 7.28 -3.31 2.09
C ILE A 99 6.11 -3.93 1.33
N TYR A 100 5.47 -3.18 0.42
CA TYR A 100 4.38 -3.68 -0.41
C TYR A 100 4.74 -4.97 -1.17
N ARG A 101 5.95 -5.07 -1.71
CA ARG A 101 6.43 -6.28 -2.43
C ARG A 101 6.59 -7.49 -1.51
N SER A 102 6.79 -7.27 -0.21
CA SER A 102 6.95 -8.31 0.80
C SER A 102 5.64 -8.71 1.48
N LEU A 103 4.52 -8.02 1.21
CA LEU A 103 3.25 -8.33 1.83
C LEU A 103 2.67 -9.68 1.35
N PRO A 104 1.97 -10.42 2.23
CA PRO A 104 1.16 -11.56 1.83
C PRO A 104 0.11 -11.18 0.76
N GLN A 105 -0.24 -12.13 -0.11
CA GLN A 105 -1.09 -11.90 -1.30
C GLN A 105 -2.42 -11.18 -1.00
N LEU A 106 -3.12 -11.59 0.05
CA LEU A 106 -4.40 -10.98 0.40
C LEU A 106 -4.23 -9.57 0.99
N ALA A 107 -3.15 -9.32 1.74
CA ALA A 107 -2.83 -7.99 2.24
C ALA A 107 -2.43 -7.03 1.09
N SER A 108 -1.66 -7.51 0.12
CA SER A 108 -1.30 -6.71 -1.07
C SER A 108 -2.53 -6.39 -1.94
N CYS A 109 -3.52 -7.29 -2.00
CA CYS A 109 -4.80 -7.03 -2.66
C CYS A 109 -5.53 -5.81 -2.06
N LEU A 110 -5.55 -5.68 -0.73
CA LEU A 110 -6.14 -4.50 -0.06
C LEU A 110 -5.34 -3.23 -0.35
N VAL A 111 -4.02 -3.30 -0.33
CA VAL A 111 -3.16 -2.14 -0.64
C VAL A 111 -3.36 -1.66 -2.09
N ASN A 112 -3.58 -2.59 -3.03
CA ASN A 112 -3.88 -2.27 -4.42
C ASN A 112 -5.14 -1.40 -4.60
N LEU A 113 -6.04 -1.35 -3.61
CA LEU A 113 -7.22 -0.47 -3.65
C LEU A 113 -6.89 1.02 -3.58
N PHE A 114 -5.68 1.36 -3.11
CA PHE A 114 -5.24 2.74 -2.92
C PHE A 114 -3.79 3.01 -3.32
N ILE A 115 -3.11 2.02 -3.88
CA ILE A 115 -1.70 2.11 -4.27
C ILE A 115 -1.42 3.27 -5.22
N ASP A 116 -2.36 3.59 -6.12
CA ASP A 116 -2.21 4.65 -7.11
C ASP A 116 -2.15 6.05 -6.47
N ILE A 117 -2.74 6.23 -5.29
CA ILE A 117 -2.60 7.47 -4.51
C ILE A 117 -1.11 7.71 -4.23
N TYR A 118 -0.40 6.68 -3.77
CA TYR A 118 1.02 6.80 -3.44
C TYR A 118 1.92 6.81 -4.67
N ARG A 119 1.58 6.07 -5.73
CA ARG A 119 2.28 6.19 -7.02
C ARG A 119 2.24 7.62 -7.52
N LYS A 120 1.07 8.28 -7.48
CA LYS A 120 0.92 9.69 -7.87
C LYS A 120 1.78 10.63 -7.03
N GLN A 121 1.90 10.39 -5.72
CA GLN A 121 2.77 11.20 -4.84
C GLN A 121 4.25 11.04 -5.19
N VAL A 122 4.71 9.82 -5.46
CA VAL A 122 6.12 9.60 -5.85
C VAL A 122 6.41 10.17 -7.23
N LEU A 123 5.53 9.94 -8.21
CA LEU A 123 5.68 10.53 -9.56
C LEU A 123 5.76 12.06 -9.49
N LYS A 124 4.94 12.68 -8.64
CA LYS A 124 5.02 14.11 -8.36
C LYS A 124 6.40 14.49 -7.80
N ALA A 125 6.98 13.74 -6.87
CA ALA A 125 8.33 14.05 -6.39
C ALA A 125 9.40 13.89 -7.50
N LEU A 126 9.31 12.82 -8.30
CA LEU A 126 10.28 12.50 -9.34
C LEU A 126 10.36 13.58 -10.43
N VAL A 127 9.19 14.02 -10.91
CA VAL A 127 9.04 15.00 -12.00
C VAL A 127 9.67 16.37 -11.67
N TRP A 128 9.68 16.74 -10.39
CA TRP A 128 10.36 17.96 -9.94
C TRP A 128 11.83 17.72 -9.59
N GLY A 129 12.18 16.57 -9.01
CA GLY A 129 13.54 16.27 -8.54
C GLY A 129 14.54 15.84 -9.61
N PHE A 130 14.08 15.22 -10.70
CA PHE A 130 14.93 14.54 -11.70
C PHE A 130 14.69 15.03 -13.13
N ALA A 131 14.50 16.33 -13.35
CA ALA A 131 14.40 16.87 -14.71
C ALA A 131 15.77 16.84 -15.43
N PRO A 132 15.84 16.64 -16.77
CA PRO A 132 14.73 16.72 -17.73
C PRO A 132 13.94 15.41 -17.95
N SER A 133 14.52 14.24 -17.69
CA SER A 133 13.88 12.94 -17.92
C SER A 133 14.21 11.93 -16.83
N PHE A 134 13.36 10.89 -16.71
CA PHE A 134 13.59 9.80 -15.77
C PHE A 134 13.17 8.45 -16.39
N PRO A 135 14.00 7.39 -16.28
CA PRO A 135 13.80 6.15 -17.03
C PRO A 135 12.59 5.33 -16.53
N ILE A 136 11.83 4.76 -17.47
CA ILE A 136 10.64 3.93 -17.15
C ILE A 136 11.02 2.73 -16.30
N GLU A 137 12.15 2.09 -16.58
CA GLU A 137 12.59 0.91 -15.83
C GLU A 137 12.75 1.21 -14.33
N ALA A 138 13.35 2.36 -13.98
CA ALA A 138 13.48 2.78 -12.59
C ALA A 138 12.11 3.04 -11.96
N ILE A 139 11.16 3.66 -12.68
CA ILE A 139 9.78 3.88 -12.18
C ILE A 139 9.08 2.53 -11.96
N THR A 140 9.19 1.60 -12.89
CA THR A 140 8.60 0.25 -12.81
C THR A 140 9.07 -0.46 -11.55
N GLN A 141 10.37 -0.44 -11.29
CA GLN A 141 10.98 -1.06 -10.11
C GLN A 141 10.60 -0.33 -8.82
N MET A 142 10.71 1.01 -8.79
CA MET A 142 10.44 1.82 -7.59
C MET A 142 8.96 1.80 -7.17
N LEU A 143 8.03 1.77 -8.13
CA LEU A 143 6.58 1.91 -7.89
C LEU A 143 5.83 0.57 -7.95
N ALA A 144 6.57 -0.53 -7.90
CA ALA A 144 6.04 -1.89 -7.88
C ALA A 144 5.02 -2.16 -9.00
N TYR A 145 5.36 -1.77 -10.23
CA TYR A 145 4.64 -2.24 -11.41
C TYR A 145 5.12 -3.64 -11.78
N GLU A 146 4.22 -4.42 -12.40
CA GLU A 146 4.51 -5.78 -12.85
C GLU A 146 5.43 -5.81 -14.08
N SER A 147 5.30 -4.81 -14.95
CA SER A 147 6.12 -4.69 -16.16
C SER A 147 6.25 -3.25 -16.64
N ASN A 148 7.23 -2.99 -17.51
CA ASN A 148 7.42 -1.70 -18.15
C ASN A 148 6.21 -1.30 -19.00
N GLU A 149 5.55 -2.26 -19.66
CA GLU A 149 4.38 -2.01 -20.50
C GLU A 149 3.17 -1.58 -19.66
N ILE A 150 2.95 -2.20 -18.49
CA ILE A 150 1.88 -1.83 -17.56
C ILE A 150 2.17 -0.45 -16.96
N CYS A 151 3.42 -0.18 -16.59
CA CYS A 151 3.88 1.12 -16.13
C CYS A 151 3.58 2.20 -17.18
N GLN A 152 4.06 2.02 -18.41
CA GLN A 152 3.84 2.97 -19.51
C GLN A 152 2.35 3.21 -19.78
N LYS A 153 1.53 2.16 -19.87
CA LYS A 153 0.08 2.29 -20.06
C LYS A 153 -0.57 3.11 -18.95
N HIS A 154 -0.21 2.86 -17.70
CA HIS A 154 -0.75 3.61 -16.58
C HIS A 154 -0.29 5.08 -16.61
N LEU A 155 0.99 5.36 -16.84
CA LEU A 155 1.49 6.74 -16.95
C LEU A 155 0.83 7.50 -18.10
N SER A 156 0.68 6.88 -19.27
CA SER A 156 -0.03 7.47 -20.40
C SER A 156 -1.51 7.75 -20.08
N SER A 157 -2.18 6.90 -19.29
CA SER A 157 -3.56 7.14 -18.84
C SER A 157 -3.69 8.36 -17.91
N LEU A 158 -2.59 8.74 -17.24
CA LEU A 158 -2.49 9.97 -16.44
C LEU A 158 -2.13 11.20 -17.30
N GLY A 159 -1.92 11.02 -18.60
CA GLY A 159 -1.50 12.06 -19.54
C GLY A 159 -0.01 12.35 -19.54
N ILE A 160 0.82 11.54 -18.85
CA ILE A 160 2.28 11.75 -18.72
C ILE A 160 2.95 11.54 -20.07
N THR A 161 3.79 12.49 -20.46
CA THR A 161 4.54 12.43 -21.72
C THR A 161 5.70 11.46 -21.61
N LEU A 162 5.72 10.47 -22.48
CA LEU A 162 6.83 9.53 -22.64
C LEU A 162 7.70 9.96 -23.81
N ILE A 163 9.01 9.80 -23.65
CA ILE A 163 10.02 10.00 -24.69
C ILE A 163 10.75 8.68 -24.90
N ASP A 164 10.95 8.32 -26.16
CA ASP A 164 11.75 7.16 -26.53
C ASP A 164 13.15 7.65 -26.91
N GLU A 165 14.12 7.37 -26.06
CA GLU A 165 15.52 7.62 -26.35
C GLU A 165 16.08 6.34 -26.96
N SER A 166 16.21 6.30 -28.28
CA SER A 166 16.51 5.08 -29.08
C SER A 166 17.74 4.25 -28.65
N LEU A 167 18.58 4.76 -27.75
CA LEU A 167 19.73 4.05 -27.17
C LEU A 167 19.59 3.75 -25.66
N SER A 168 18.80 4.53 -24.93
CA SER A 168 18.62 4.46 -23.46
C SER A 168 17.24 3.92 -23.04
N GLY A 169 16.35 3.68 -24.00
CA GLY A 169 15.00 3.19 -23.78
C GLY A 169 14.00 4.31 -23.45
N VAL A 170 12.80 3.89 -23.04
CA VAL A 170 11.69 4.83 -22.77
C VAL A 170 11.89 5.53 -21.42
N SER A 171 11.75 6.85 -21.41
CA SER A 171 11.78 7.71 -20.23
C SER A 171 10.52 8.58 -20.16
N ILE A 172 10.22 9.13 -18.98
CA ILE A 172 9.24 10.22 -18.86
C ILE A 172 9.92 11.56 -19.18
N ASP A 173 9.23 12.47 -19.84
CA ASP A 173 9.65 13.87 -19.93
C ASP A 173 9.17 14.60 -18.67
N CYS A 174 10.08 14.79 -17.70
CA CYS A 174 9.77 15.45 -16.44
C CYS A 174 9.33 16.89 -16.64
N ARG A 175 9.84 17.63 -17.64
CA ARG A 175 9.45 19.04 -17.83
C ARG A 175 8.03 19.16 -18.37
N ALA A 176 7.71 18.40 -19.42
CA ALA A 176 6.36 18.38 -19.99
C ALA A 176 5.32 17.85 -18.99
N THR A 177 5.74 16.91 -18.13
CA THR A 177 4.86 16.27 -17.15
C THR A 177 4.46 17.18 -15.97
N ARG A 178 5.24 18.23 -15.65
CA ARG A 178 4.93 19.13 -14.52
C ARG A 178 3.53 19.74 -14.61
N ALA A 179 3.12 20.17 -15.80
CA ALA A 179 1.82 20.78 -16.03
C ALA A 179 0.63 19.88 -15.64
N ILE A 180 0.81 18.56 -15.67
CA ILE A 180 -0.22 17.57 -15.30
C ILE A 180 -0.47 17.58 -13.79
N PHE A 181 0.59 17.77 -13.00
CA PHE A 181 0.53 17.75 -11.55
C PHE A 181 0.29 19.12 -10.91
N GLU A 182 0.30 20.19 -11.71
CA GLU A 182 -0.01 21.57 -11.30
C GLU A 182 -1.51 21.89 -11.37
N LYS A 183 -2.26 21.24 -12.27
CA LYS A 183 -3.72 21.35 -12.33
C LYS A 183 -4.33 20.60 -11.13
N LYS A 184 -4.81 21.36 -10.13
CA LYS A 184 -5.60 20.86 -9.01
C LYS A 184 -7.07 20.82 -9.36
#